data_AF-C0QUD9-F1
#
_entry.id   AF-C0QUD9-F1
#
_cell.length_a   1.000
_cell.length_b   1.000
_cell.length_c   1.000
_cell.angle_alpha   90.00
_cell.angle_beta   90.00
_cell.angle_gamma   90.00
#
_symmetry.space_group_name_H-M   'P 1'
#
loop_
_entity.id
_entity.type
_entity.pdbx_description
1 polymer ?
#
loop_
_entity_poly.entity_id
_entity_poly.type
_entity_poly.pdbx_seq_one_letter_code
_entity_poly.pdbx_strand_id
1 'polypeptide(L)'
;MSLQNFLKKSVIHKILFITLSGAVVFSIASVIVYLIIFSNEQTYQLVEQLIAYAKAHPLNFAMLLGFITFQATLIPIVMTYFLVKTEIINPLNDIADRMEKISVGELDEEMKIDREDEIGNLQESFERMRVSLKVIIDKLESEQL
;
A
#
# COMPACT_ATOMS: atom_id res chain seq x y z
N MET A 1 -4.85 -22.74 -8.23
CA MET A 1 -3.83 -21.69 -8.01
C MET A 1 -2.94 -22.13 -6.85
N SER A 2 -1.61 -22.09 -6.97
CA SER A 2 -0.73 -22.47 -5.85
C SER A 2 -0.67 -21.34 -4.81
N LEU A 3 -0.63 -21.69 -3.52
CA LEU A 3 -0.57 -20.72 -2.39
C LEU A 3 0.58 -19.71 -2.54
N GLN A 4 1.70 -20.13 -3.14
CA GLN A 4 2.84 -19.25 -3.43
C GLN A 4 2.52 -18.11 -4.41
N ASN A 5 1.70 -18.35 -5.44
CA ASN A 5 1.35 -17.31 -6.41
C ASN A 5 0.37 -16.29 -5.82
N PHE A 6 -0.51 -16.73 -4.91
CA PHE A 6 -1.43 -15.85 -4.19
C PHE A 6 -0.68 -14.89 -3.25
N LEU A 7 0.25 -15.42 -2.44
CA LEU A 7 1.06 -14.61 -1.52
C LEU A 7 1.90 -13.55 -2.23
N LYS A 8 2.32 -13.80 -3.49
CA LYS A 8 3.12 -12.86 -4.28
C LYS A 8 2.31 -11.68 -4.84
N LYS A 9 1.02 -11.87 -5.08
CA LYS A 9 0.12 -10.84 -5.63
C LYS A 9 -0.65 -10.08 -4.55
N SER A 10 -0.58 -10.54 -3.31
CA SER A 10 -1.20 -9.98 -2.11
C SER A 10 -1.01 -8.47 -1.95
N VAL A 11 -2.11 -7.74 -1.69
CA VAL A 11 -2.06 -6.30 -1.40
C VAL A 11 -1.33 -6.04 -0.09
N ILE A 12 -1.51 -6.92 0.90
CA ILE A 12 -0.79 -6.86 2.18
C ILE A 12 0.72 -7.03 1.95
N HIS A 13 1.11 -7.97 1.08
CA HIS A 13 2.52 -8.15 0.75
C HIS A 13 3.11 -6.91 0.05
N LYS A 14 2.38 -6.24 -0.85
CA LYS A 14 2.82 -4.97 -1.45
C LYS A 14 3.07 -3.89 -0.38
N ILE A 15 2.16 -3.74 0.58
CA ILE A 15 2.28 -2.76 1.68
C ILE A 15 3.47 -3.08 2.57
N LEU A 16 3.59 -4.33 3.02
CA LEU A 16 4.68 -4.78 3.88
C LEU A 16 6.03 -4.69 3.17
N PHE A 17 6.07 -5.00 1.87
CA PHE A 17 7.29 -4.87 1.08
C PHE A 17 7.76 -3.42 1.07
N ILE A 18 6.87 -2.44 0.87
CA ILE A 18 7.26 -1.01 0.86
C ILE A 18 7.78 -0.56 2.23
N THR A 19 7.10 -0.91 3.32
CA THR A 19 7.52 -0.45 4.66
C THR A 19 8.78 -1.16 5.16
N LEU A 20 8.88 -2.48 4.94
CA LEU A 20 10.02 -3.27 5.40
C LEU A 20 11.25 -3.05 4.52
N SER A 21 11.10 -3.02 3.19
CA SER A 21 12.23 -2.72 2.30
C SER A 21 12.79 -1.32 2.55
N GLY A 22 11.92 -0.33 2.77
CA GLY A 22 12.34 1.02 3.14
C GLY A 22 13.19 1.04 4.41
N ALA A 23 12.76 0.35 5.47
CA ALA A 23 13.50 0.26 6.73
C ALA A 23 14.85 -0.46 6.56
N VAL A 24 14.87 -1.58 5.83
CA VAL A 24 16.10 -2.36 5.59
C VAL A 24 17.11 -1.56 4.76
N VAL A 25 16.66 -0.94 3.66
CA VAL A 25 17.52 -0.10 2.81
C VAL A 25 18.06 1.08 3.61
N PHE A 26 17.23 1.73 4.44
CA PHE A 26 17.68 2.82 5.30
C PHE A 26 18.73 2.36 6.32
N SER A 27 18.54 1.20 6.94
CA SER A 27 19.49 0.62 7.88
C SER A 27 20.83 0.30 7.20
N ILE A 28 20.80 -0.36 6.04
CA ILE A 28 22.00 -0.68 5.27
C ILE A 28 22.73 0.61 4.84
N ALA A 29 22.00 1.59 4.33
CA ALA A 29 22.56 2.88 3.94
C ALA A 29 23.22 3.58 5.15
N SER A 30 22.60 3.53 6.33
CA SER A 30 23.18 4.09 7.55
C SER A 30 24.50 3.43 7.92
N VAL A 31 24.61 2.10 7.79
CA VAL A 31 25.87 1.38 8.06
C VAL A 31 26.93 1.73 7.03
N ILE A 32 26.56 1.82 5.75
CA ILE A 32 27.49 2.21 4.67
C ILE A 32 28.03 3.63 4.91
N VAL A 33 27.16 4.58 5.25
CA VAL A 33 27.56 5.96 5.57
C VAL A 33 28.52 5.98 6.75
N TYR A 34 28.24 5.20 7.81
CA TYR A 34 29.15 5.07 8.96
C TYR A 34 30.53 4.54 8.55
N LEU A 35 30.57 3.48 7.74
CA LEU A 35 31.83 2.90 7.27
C LEU A 35 32.63 3.87 6.38
N ILE A 36 31.94 4.63 5.51
CA ILE A 36 32.59 5.64 4.66
C ILE A 36 33.20 6.75 5.52
N ILE A 37 32.44 7.27 6.49
CA ILE A 37 32.95 8.27 7.43
C ILE A 37 34.17 7.70 8.16
N PHE A 38 34.12 6.44 8.61
CA PHE A 38 35.19 5.86 9.42
C PHE A 38 36.47 5.51 8.65
N SER A 39 36.36 5.28 7.35
CA SER A 39 37.46 4.75 6.53
C SER A 39 38.40 5.83 5.99
N ASN A 40 37.93 7.08 5.88
CA ASN A 40 38.66 8.12 5.16
C ASN A 40 38.80 9.41 5.99
N GLU A 41 40.05 9.76 6.33
CA GLU A 41 40.42 10.95 7.09
C GLU A 41 39.86 12.25 6.49
N GLN A 42 39.80 12.35 5.17
CA GLN A 42 39.23 13.52 4.49
C GLN A 42 37.73 13.67 4.80
N THR A 43 36.96 12.58 4.81
CA THR A 43 35.53 12.61 5.16
C THR A 43 35.28 12.98 6.61
N TYR A 44 36.14 12.55 7.54
CA TYR A 44 36.03 12.99 8.93
C TYR A 44 36.24 14.49 9.09
N GLN A 45 37.23 15.07 8.41
CA GLN A 45 37.47 16.50 8.45
C GLN A 45 36.27 17.30 7.92
N LEU A 46 35.60 16.80 6.88
CA LEU A 46 34.35 17.40 6.38
C LEU A 46 33.22 17.33 7.44
N VAL A 47 33.09 16.22 8.16
CA VAL A 47 32.12 16.07 9.26
C VAL A 47 32.43 17.03 10.40
N GLU A 48 33.70 17.21 10.77
CA GLU A 48 34.09 18.18 11.81
C GLU A 48 33.76 19.62 11.41
N GLN A 49 33.99 20.00 10.14
CA GLN A 49 33.59 21.31 9.62
C GLN A 49 32.07 21.51 9.70
N LEU A 50 31.29 20.49 9.36
CA LEU A 50 29.84 20.52 9.48
C LEU A 50 29.38 20.67 10.95
N ILE A 51 30.00 19.95 11.88
CA ILE A 51 29.71 20.04 13.32
C ILE A 51 30.08 21.44 13.86
N ALA A 52 31.20 22.00 13.44
CA ALA A 52 31.60 23.35 13.80
C ALA A 52 30.58 24.39 13.29
N TYR A 53 30.11 24.25 12.04
CA TYR A 53 29.03 25.08 11.50
C TYR A 53 27.72 24.94 12.29
N ALA A 54 27.33 23.70 12.63
CA ALA A 54 26.14 23.40 13.43
C ALA A 54 26.22 24.05 14.83
N LYS A 55 27.41 24.04 15.46
CA LYS A 55 27.64 24.71 16.76
C LYS A 55 27.57 26.23 16.65
N ALA A 56 28.09 26.81 15.55
CA ALA A 56 28.05 28.25 15.32
C ALA A 56 26.64 28.77 15.00
N HIS A 57 25.80 27.96 14.34
CA HIS A 57 24.44 28.32 13.93
C HIS A 57 23.41 27.28 14.38
N PRO A 58 23.20 27.12 15.71
CA PRO A 58 22.37 26.03 16.24
C PRO A 58 20.91 26.11 15.78
N LEU A 59 20.37 27.31 15.60
CA LEU A 59 18.98 27.50 15.19
C LEU A 59 18.74 27.05 13.74
N ASN A 60 19.58 27.47 12.80
CA ASN A 60 19.47 27.09 11.38
C ASN A 60 19.63 25.58 11.21
N PHE A 61 20.59 25.00 11.94
CA PHE A 61 20.83 23.56 11.90
C PHE A 61 19.66 22.76 12.50
N ALA A 62 19.09 23.21 13.63
CA ALA A 62 17.91 22.60 14.22
C ALA A 62 16.69 22.66 13.29
N MET A 63 16.46 23.79 12.61
CA MET A 63 15.39 23.92 11.61
C MET A 63 15.60 22.96 10.43
N LEU A 64 16.83 22.85 9.93
CA LEU A 64 17.17 21.93 8.84
C LEU A 64 16.91 20.47 9.24
N LEU A 65 17.40 20.04 10.40
CA LEU A 65 17.17 18.68 10.91
C LEU A 65 15.68 18.41 11.17
N GLY A 66 14.96 19.40 11.72
CA GLY A 66 13.52 19.32 11.92
C GLY A 66 12.78 19.13 10.60
N PHE A 67 13.14 19.90 9.57
CA PHE A 67 12.57 19.77 8.23
C PHE A 67 12.85 18.40 7.62
N ILE A 68 14.09 17.90 7.67
CA ILE A 68 14.47 16.58 7.14
C ILE A 68 13.69 15.47 7.86
N THR A 69 13.61 15.53 9.19
CA THR A 69 12.89 14.53 10.01
C THR A 69 11.40 14.56 9.73
N PHE A 70 10.83 15.75 9.58
CA PHE A 70 9.43 15.93 9.23
C PHE A 70 9.12 15.30 7.86
N GLN A 71 9.93 15.57 6.83
CA GLN A 71 9.75 14.96 5.51
C GLN A 71 9.94 13.44 5.55
N ALA A 72 10.95 12.94 6.27
CA ALA A 72 11.20 11.51 6.44
C ALA A 72 10.01 10.77 7.07
N THR A 73 9.23 11.47 7.91
CA THR A 73 8.01 10.90 8.53
C THR A 73 6.78 11.08 7.65
N LEU A 74 6.62 12.25 7.03
CA LEU A 74 5.43 12.61 6.26
C LEU A 74 5.30 11.80 4.97
N ILE A 75 6.40 11.61 4.23
CA ILE A 75 6.37 10.96 2.91
C ILE A 75 5.85 9.51 2.99
N PRO A 76 6.35 8.63 3.88
CA PRO A 76 5.84 7.27 4.02
C PRO A 76 4.37 7.21 4.40
N ILE A 77 3.91 8.13 5.27
CA ILE A 77 2.50 8.21 5.69
C ILE A 77 1.61 8.50 4.48
N VAL A 78 1.96 9.52 3.71
CA VAL A 78 1.19 9.94 2.53
C VAL A 78 1.19 8.82 1.47
N MET A 79 2.34 8.22 1.19
CA MET A 79 2.43 7.10 0.23
C MET A 79 1.57 5.91 0.67
N THR A 80 1.63 5.53 1.94
CA THR A 80 0.85 4.43 2.49
C THR A 80 -0.65 4.71 2.38
N TYR A 81 -1.07 5.94 2.70
CA TYR A 81 -2.48 6.35 2.56
C TYR A 81 -2.98 6.19 1.13
N PHE A 82 -2.25 6.69 0.14
CA PHE A 82 -2.67 6.59 -1.27
C PHE A 82 -2.71 5.14 -1.76
N LEU A 83 -1.76 4.32 -1.32
CA LEU A 83 -1.73 2.91 -1.68
C LEU A 83 -2.93 2.17 -1.08
N VAL A 84 -3.19 2.31 0.23
CA VAL A 84 -4.35 1.69 0.89
C VAL A 84 -5.65 2.17 0.26
N LYS A 85 -5.77 3.47 -0.03
CA LYS A 85 -6.95 4.03 -0.68
C LYS A 85 -7.23 3.39 -2.03
N THR A 86 -6.19 3.27 -2.87
CA THR A 86 -6.34 2.82 -4.26
C THR A 86 -6.45 1.31 -4.39
N GLU A 87 -5.68 0.56 -3.59
CA GLU A 87 -5.60 -0.91 -3.70
C GLU A 87 -6.69 -1.62 -2.87
N ILE A 88 -7.14 -1.02 -1.77
CA ILE A 88 -8.08 -1.64 -0.81
C ILE A 88 -9.40 -0.89 -0.74
N ILE A 89 -9.39 0.40 -0.38
CA ILE A 89 -10.64 1.11 -0.04
C ILE A 89 -11.53 1.30 -1.27
N ASN A 90 -11.01 1.84 -2.38
CA ASN A 90 -11.83 2.07 -3.57
C ASN A 90 -12.45 0.77 -4.12
N PRO A 91 -11.69 -0.34 -4.25
CA PRO A 91 -12.25 -1.62 -4.68
C PRO A 91 -13.29 -2.20 -3.71
N LEU A 92 -13.09 -2.04 -2.40
CA LEU A 92 -14.09 -2.45 -1.41
C LEU A 92 -15.38 -1.65 -1.52
N ASN A 93 -15.29 -0.34 -1.78
CA ASN A 93 -16.45 0.51 -2.02
C ASN A 93 -17.19 0.09 -3.31
N ASP A 94 -16.49 -0.18 -4.41
CA ASP A 94 -17.12 -0.68 -5.65
C ASP A 94 -17.86 -2.01 -5.43
N ILE A 95 -17.27 -2.93 -4.65
CA ILE A 95 -17.95 -4.17 -4.25
C ILE A 95 -19.20 -3.88 -3.43
N ALA A 96 -19.11 -2.98 -2.44
CA ALA A 96 -20.23 -2.64 -1.57
C ALA A 96 -21.39 -2.01 -2.36
N ASP A 97 -21.10 -1.08 -3.26
CA ASP A 97 -22.10 -0.40 -4.10
C ASP A 97 -22.81 -1.40 -5.03
N ARG A 98 -22.07 -2.34 -5.63
CA ARG A 98 -22.66 -3.40 -6.47
C ARG A 98 -23.51 -4.36 -5.65
N MET A 99 -23.09 -4.67 -4.44
CA MET A 99 -23.83 -5.52 -3.53
C MET A 99 -25.15 -4.90 -3.09
N GLU A 100 -25.20 -3.58 -2.91
CA GLU A 100 -26.45 -2.85 -2.63
C GLU A 100 -27.44 -3.00 -3.79
N LYS A 101 -26.99 -2.83 -5.04
CA LYS A 101 -27.82 -3.07 -6.24
C LYS A 101 -28.37 -4.51 -6.31
N ILE A 102 -27.49 -5.49 -6.09
CA ILE A 102 -27.87 -6.91 -6.05
C ILE A 102 -28.95 -7.16 -4.98
N SER A 103 -28.86 -6.50 -3.83
CA SER A 103 -29.81 -6.68 -2.72
C SER A 103 -31.22 -6.19 -3.04
N VAL A 104 -31.38 -5.26 -3.99
CA VAL A 104 -32.67 -4.75 -4.46
C VAL A 104 -33.16 -5.42 -5.74
N GLY A 105 -32.49 -6.49 -6.18
CA GLY A 105 -32.90 -7.30 -7.33
C GLY A 105 -32.27 -6.89 -8.66
N GLU A 106 -31.37 -5.91 -8.69
CA GLU A 106 -30.63 -5.53 -9.89
C GLU A 106 -29.47 -6.50 -10.13
N LEU A 107 -29.71 -7.55 -10.91
CA LEU A 107 -28.76 -8.64 -11.14
C LEU A 107 -28.11 -8.64 -12.51
N ASP A 108 -28.39 -7.66 -13.38
CA ASP A 108 -27.86 -7.65 -14.75
C ASP A 108 -26.43 -7.10 -14.86
N GLU A 109 -25.98 -6.32 -13.88
CA GLU A 109 -24.62 -5.78 -13.87
C GLU A 109 -23.62 -6.82 -13.36
N GLU A 110 -22.68 -7.21 -14.23
CA GLU A 110 -21.56 -8.10 -13.87
C GLU A 110 -20.48 -7.34 -13.08
N MET A 111 -19.85 -8.03 -12.12
CA MET A 111 -18.69 -7.50 -11.43
C MET A 111 -17.42 -7.70 -12.28
N LYS A 112 -16.74 -6.60 -12.62
CA LYS A 112 -15.47 -6.68 -13.37
C LYS A 112 -14.34 -7.15 -12.45
N ILE A 113 -13.76 -8.31 -12.76
CA ILE A 113 -12.63 -8.90 -12.03
C ILE A 113 -11.36 -8.73 -12.87
N ASP A 114 -10.53 -7.73 -12.54
CA ASP A 114 -9.27 -7.44 -13.25
C ASP A 114 -8.02 -7.56 -12.35
N ARG A 115 -8.16 -8.25 -11.22
CA ARG A 115 -7.15 -8.41 -10.18
C ARG A 115 -7.05 -9.85 -9.71
N GLU A 116 -5.83 -10.27 -9.38
CA GLU A 116 -5.49 -11.63 -8.95
C GLU A 116 -4.98 -11.67 -7.50
N ASP A 117 -5.45 -10.75 -6.67
CA ASP A 117 -5.12 -10.62 -5.25
C ASP A 117 -6.30 -11.03 -4.35
N GLU A 118 -6.21 -10.76 -3.04
CA GLU A 118 -7.28 -11.06 -2.09
C GLU A 118 -8.60 -10.39 -2.48
N ILE A 119 -8.53 -9.17 -3.02
CA ILE A 119 -9.69 -8.40 -3.40
C ILE A 119 -10.30 -8.97 -4.68
N GLY A 120 -9.49 -9.40 -5.65
CA GLY A 120 -9.99 -10.10 -6.83
C GLY A 120 -10.70 -11.41 -6.50
N ASN A 121 -10.17 -12.20 -5.56
CA ASN A 121 -10.84 -13.42 -5.10
C ASN A 121 -12.15 -13.13 -4.35
N LEU A 122 -12.21 -12.00 -3.63
CA LEU A 122 -13.45 -11.52 -3.01
C LEU A 122 -14.48 -11.14 -4.09
N GLN A 123 -14.09 -10.39 -5.12
CA GLN A 123 -14.95 -10.05 -6.26
C GLN A 123 -15.49 -11.31 -6.95
N GLU A 124 -14.63 -12.31 -7.20
CA GLU A 124 -15.05 -13.57 -7.81
C GLU A 124 -16.09 -14.33 -6.96
N SER A 125 -15.95 -14.26 -5.64
CA SER A 125 -16.92 -14.88 -4.72
C SER A 125 -18.28 -14.19 -4.73
N PHE A 126 -18.30 -12.86 -4.76
CA PHE A 126 -19.54 -12.08 -4.88
C PHE A 126 -20.20 -12.26 -6.25
N GLU A 127 -19.42 -12.34 -7.31
CA GLU A 127 -19.93 -12.58 -8.66
C GLU A 127 -20.62 -13.95 -8.78
N ARG A 128 -20.03 -15.01 -8.21
CA ARG A 128 -20.69 -16.32 -8.12
C ARG A 128 -22.03 -16.26 -7.38
N MET A 129 -22.11 -15.47 -6.32
CA MET A 129 -23.36 -15.30 -5.56
C MET A 129 -24.41 -14.55 -6.40
N ARG A 130 -24.05 -13.47 -7.10
CA ARG A 130 -24.94 -12.76 -8.02
C ARG A 130 -25.52 -13.69 -9.08
N VAL A 131 -24.66 -14.46 -9.76
CA VAL A 131 -25.07 -15.43 -10.80
C VAL A 131 -26.01 -16.48 -10.21
N SER A 132 -25.70 -17.01 -9.02
CA SER A 132 -26.57 -17.98 -8.36
C SER A 132 -27.95 -17.40 -8.05
N LEU A 133 -28.03 -16.16 -7.57
CA LEU A 133 -29.31 -15.48 -7.30
C LEU A 133 -30.11 -15.27 -8.58
N LYS A 134 -29.45 -14.85 -9.66
CA LYS A 134 -30.09 -14.64 -10.97
C LYS A 134 -30.72 -15.95 -11.48
N VAL A 135 -29.97 -17.05 -11.44
CA VAL A 135 -30.48 -18.37 -11.82
C VAL A 135 -31.67 -18.81 -10.96
N ILE A 136 -31.67 -18.51 -9.66
CA ILE A 136 -32.78 -18.86 -8.76
C ILE A 136 -34.04 -18.05 -9.13
N ILE A 137 -33.90 -16.75 -9.38
CA ILE A 137 -35.01 -15.87 -9.74
C ILE A 137 -35.58 -16.24 -11.12
N ASP A 138 -34.73 -16.43 -12.12
CA ASP A 138 -35.14 -16.80 -13.49
C ASP A 138 -35.95 -18.13 -13.49
N LYS A 139 -35.55 -19.09 -12.65
CA LYS A 139 -36.29 -20.35 -12.49
C LYS A 139 -37.66 -20.14 -11.87
N LEU A 140 -37.75 -19.35 -10.81
CA LEU A 140 -39.02 -19.05 -10.13
C LEU A 140 -40.01 -18.34 -11.07
N GLU A 141 -39.53 -17.42 -11.91
CA GLU A 141 -40.36 -16.76 -12.92
C GLU A 141 -40.85 -17.74 -14.00
N SER A 142 -39.99 -18.67 -14.43
CA SER A 142 -40.36 -19.66 -15.44
C SER A 142 -41.35 -20.73 -14.95
N GLU A 143 -41.40 -21.02 -13.65
CA GLU A 143 -42.34 -21.99 -13.05
C GLU A 143 -43.72 -21.38 -12.75
N GLN A 144 -43.86 -20.04 -12.78
CA GLN A 144 -45.11 -19.33 -12.55
C GLN A 144 -45.89 -18.98 -13.84
N LEU A 145 -45.34 -19.30 -15.03
CA LEU A 145 -45.96 -19.15 -16.35
C LEU A 145 -46.42 -20.51 -16.91
#